data_AF-A0A3N0ZS37-F1
#
_entry.id   AF-A0A3N0ZS37-F1
#
_cell.length_a   1.000
_cell.length_b   1.000
_cell.length_c   1.000
_cell.angle_alpha   90.00
_cell.angle_beta   90.00
_cell.angle_gamma   90.00
#
_symmetry.space_group_name_H-M   'P 1'
#
loop_
_entity.id
_entity.type
_entity.pdbx_description
1 polymer ?
#
loop_
_entity_poly.entity_id
_entity_poly.type
_entity_poly.pdbx_seq_one_letter_code
_entity_poly.pdbx_strand_id
1 'polypeptide(L)'
;MVYKQQFTAEEWKTLEFSIIWMFQAIAGADKNIDKNELQALTTLKEKSHKFDCDIMRELIPSIHYDIDSISNYFAVDQRNIKTGLREIADIVDSNLSLDQSLLFKKSLLAIGMFIAYASGDVLSSKMSNEELQLLVELALFMKMSINDYRKTPTVEELMKKFME
;
A
#
# COMPACT_ATOMS: atom_id res chain seq x y z
N MET A 1 14.15 -1.92 -15.75
CA MET A 1 14.82 -0.77 -15.09
C MET A 1 15.16 -1.19 -13.67
N VAL A 2 16.00 -0.44 -12.95
CA VAL A 2 16.19 -0.64 -11.51
C VAL A 2 15.71 0.66 -10.86
N TYR A 3 14.43 0.75 -10.55
CA TYR A 3 13.83 1.94 -9.93
C TYR A 3 14.55 2.31 -8.64
N LYS A 4 15.08 1.33 -7.90
CA LYS A 4 15.89 1.56 -6.70
C LYS A 4 17.08 2.52 -6.91
N GLN A 5 17.61 2.67 -8.13
CA GLN A 5 18.70 3.61 -8.43
C GLN A 5 18.23 5.07 -8.58
N GLN A 6 16.92 5.32 -8.70
CA GLN A 6 16.33 6.65 -8.79
C GLN A 6 16.06 7.27 -7.41
N PHE A 7 16.21 6.49 -6.34
CA PHE A 7 15.95 6.91 -4.96
C PHE A 7 17.23 6.79 -4.14
N THR A 8 17.36 7.65 -3.13
CA THR A 8 18.32 7.44 -2.06
C THR A 8 17.95 6.20 -1.24
N ALA A 9 18.90 5.68 -0.47
CA ALA A 9 18.63 4.54 0.42
C ALA A 9 17.55 4.83 1.46
N GLU A 10 17.48 6.08 1.94
CA GLU A 10 16.47 6.54 2.90
C GLU A 10 15.09 6.65 2.24
N GLU A 11 14.99 7.27 1.07
CA GLU A 11 13.73 7.35 0.32
C GLU A 11 13.21 5.95 -0.03
N TRP A 12 14.08 5.06 -0.52
CA TRP A 12 13.71 3.68 -0.80
C TRP A 12 13.18 2.97 0.46
N LYS A 13 13.82 3.22 1.60
CA LYS A 13 13.35 2.66 2.87
C LYS A 13 11.98 3.22 3.26
N THR A 14 11.74 4.51 3.10
CA THR A 14 10.42 5.12 3.30
C THR A 14 9.36 4.54 2.35
N LEU A 15 9.72 4.24 1.09
CA LEU A 15 8.83 3.53 0.18
C LEU A 15 8.52 2.11 0.69
N GLU A 16 9.50 1.39 1.23
CA GLU A 16 9.26 0.06 1.82
C GLU A 16 8.25 0.12 2.97
N PHE A 17 8.33 1.17 3.80
CA PHE A 17 7.38 1.42 4.88
C PHE A 17 5.96 1.73 4.39
N SER A 18 5.78 2.18 3.14
CA SER A 18 4.46 2.50 2.59
C SER A 18 3.46 1.34 2.69
N ILE A 19 3.91 0.13 2.37
CA ILE A 19 3.08 -1.07 2.40
C ILE A 19 2.77 -1.47 3.85
N ILE A 20 3.73 -1.28 4.75
CA ILE A 20 3.57 -1.55 6.19
C ILE A 20 2.55 -0.58 6.80
N TRP A 21 2.64 0.72 6.49
CA TRP A 21 1.67 1.71 6.96
C TRP A 21 0.28 1.49 6.38
N MET A 22 0.19 1.10 5.11
CA MET A 22 -1.10 0.75 4.50
C MET A 22 -1.72 -0.46 5.19
N PHE A 23 -0.93 -1.50 5.42
CA PHE A 23 -1.36 -2.68 6.16
C PHE A 23 -1.81 -2.33 7.59
N GLN A 24 -1.02 -1.54 8.31
CA GLN A 24 -1.35 -1.12 9.67
C GLN A 24 -2.64 -0.29 9.72
N ALA A 25 -2.86 0.60 8.75
CA ALA A 25 -4.04 1.42 8.70
C ALA A 25 -5.30 0.54 8.63
N ILE A 26 -5.28 -0.45 7.74
CA ILE A 26 -6.44 -1.29 7.43
C ILE A 26 -6.60 -2.44 8.44
N ALA A 27 -5.60 -3.30 8.56
CA ALA A 27 -5.62 -4.48 9.43
C ALA A 27 -5.46 -4.12 10.92
N GLY A 28 -4.66 -3.09 11.22
CA GLY A 28 -4.40 -2.67 12.59
C GLY A 28 -5.50 -1.82 13.23
N ALA A 29 -6.63 -1.60 12.54
CA ALA A 29 -7.73 -0.77 13.05
C ALA A 29 -8.32 -1.31 14.36
N ASP A 30 -8.36 -2.64 14.53
CA ASP A 30 -8.86 -3.31 15.74
C ASP A 30 -7.74 -3.76 16.72
N LYS A 31 -6.48 -3.50 16.37
CA LYS A 31 -5.24 -3.86 17.08
C LYS A 31 -4.93 -5.36 17.17
N ASN A 32 -5.62 -6.23 16.44
CA ASN A 32 -5.37 -7.66 16.43
C ASN A 32 -5.11 -8.15 15.00
N ILE A 33 -3.86 -8.12 14.57
CA ILE A 33 -3.48 -8.68 13.26
C ILE A 33 -3.70 -10.19 13.26
N ASP A 34 -4.55 -10.68 12.36
CA ASP A 34 -4.83 -12.11 12.23
C ASP A 34 -3.98 -12.81 11.14
N LYS A 35 -4.13 -14.13 11.02
CA LYS A 35 -3.37 -14.92 10.03
C LYS A 35 -3.79 -14.66 8.58
N ASN A 36 -5.06 -14.34 8.34
CA ASN A 36 -5.59 -14.05 7.00
C ASN A 36 -5.02 -12.72 6.49
N GLU A 37 -4.90 -11.73 7.38
CA GLU A 37 -4.31 -10.43 7.08
C GLU A 37 -2.83 -10.56 6.72
N LEU A 38 -2.07 -11.37 7.47
CA LEU A 38 -0.68 -11.67 7.13
C LEU A 38 -0.57 -12.48 5.82
N GLN A 39 -1.52 -13.39 5.57
CA GLN A 39 -1.59 -14.14 4.32
C GLN A 39 -1.84 -13.22 3.12
N ALA A 40 -2.57 -12.11 3.30
CA ALA A 40 -2.74 -11.09 2.27
C ALA A 40 -1.40 -10.47 1.88
N LEU A 41 -0.56 -10.07 2.84
CA LEU A 41 0.80 -9.58 2.55
C LEU A 41 1.66 -10.61 1.83
N THR A 42 1.57 -11.88 2.24
CA THR A 42 2.30 -12.97 1.57
C THR A 42 1.84 -13.12 0.12
N THR A 43 0.53 -13.08 -0.12
CA THR A 43 -0.07 -13.15 -1.45
C THR A 43 0.39 -12.00 -2.35
N LEU A 44 0.48 -10.78 -1.81
CA LEU A 44 1.01 -9.62 -2.54
C LEU A 44 2.45 -9.85 -3.01
N LYS A 45 3.29 -10.47 -2.17
CA LYS A 45 4.68 -10.78 -2.53
C LYS A 45 4.77 -11.80 -3.66
N GLU A 46 4.01 -12.88 -3.57
CA GLU A 46 3.94 -13.92 -4.61
C GLU A 46 3.44 -13.36 -5.95
N LYS A 47 2.47 -12.45 -5.89
CA LYS A 47 1.84 -11.85 -7.07
C LYS A 47 2.43 -10.50 -7.49
N SER A 48 3.53 -10.07 -6.87
CA SER A 48 4.20 -8.80 -7.15
C SER A 48 4.48 -8.60 -8.64
N HIS A 49 4.82 -9.66 -9.37
CA HIS A 49 5.05 -9.63 -10.82
C HIS A 49 3.82 -9.21 -11.67
N LYS A 50 2.60 -9.30 -11.13
CA LYS A 50 1.35 -8.92 -11.82
C LYS A 50 0.98 -7.44 -11.69
N PHE A 51 1.69 -6.67 -10.86
CA PHE A 51 1.41 -5.25 -10.70
C PHE A 51 1.75 -4.48 -11.98
N ASP A 52 0.86 -3.62 -12.46
CA ASP A 52 1.16 -2.73 -13.59
C ASP A 52 2.27 -1.71 -13.25
N CYS A 53 2.38 -1.36 -11.96
CA CYS A 53 3.35 -0.40 -11.46
C CYS A 53 4.74 -1.04 -11.29
N ASP A 54 5.67 -0.70 -12.18
CA ASP A 54 7.03 -1.26 -12.20
C ASP A 54 7.77 -1.13 -10.86
N ILE A 55 7.68 0.03 -10.22
CA ILE A 55 8.30 0.27 -8.91
C ILE A 55 7.69 -0.64 -7.83
N MET A 56 6.38 -0.94 -7.87
CA MET A 56 5.77 -1.90 -6.94
C MET A 56 6.29 -3.32 -7.16
N ARG A 57 6.57 -3.70 -8.41
CA ARG A 57 7.18 -5.01 -8.73
C ARG A 57 8.57 -5.17 -8.13
N GLU A 58 9.32 -4.07 -7.98
CA GLU A 58 10.63 -4.07 -7.32
C GLU A 58 10.52 -3.93 -5.79
N LEU A 59 9.56 -3.12 -5.32
CA LEU A 59 9.41 -2.75 -3.91
C LEU A 59 8.83 -3.90 -3.07
N ILE A 60 7.75 -4.55 -3.52
CA ILE A 60 7.07 -5.58 -2.74
C ILE A 60 8.03 -6.75 -2.39
N PRO A 61 8.83 -7.28 -3.33
CA PRO A 61 9.77 -8.36 -3.00
C PRO A 61 10.90 -7.94 -2.04
N SER A 62 11.27 -6.66 -2.00
CA SER A 62 12.39 -6.17 -1.17
C SER A 62 12.03 -6.13 0.32
N ILE A 63 10.74 -6.15 0.63
CA ILE A 63 10.27 -6.06 2.00
C ILE A 63 10.25 -7.45 2.66
N HIS A 64 10.71 -7.46 3.90
CA HIS A 64 10.73 -8.61 4.77
C HIS A 64 9.56 -8.47 5.74
N TYR A 65 8.55 -9.33 5.62
CA TYR A 65 7.38 -9.35 6.49
C TYR A 65 7.30 -10.71 7.17
N ASP A 66 7.42 -10.72 8.48
CA ASP A 66 6.97 -11.75 9.41
C ASP A 66 6.33 -11.01 10.61
N ILE A 67 5.57 -11.71 11.46
CA ILE A 67 4.81 -11.06 12.55
C ILE A 67 5.76 -10.28 13.49
N ASP A 68 6.92 -10.85 13.76
CA ASP A 68 7.93 -10.27 14.65
C ASP A 68 8.58 -9.02 14.02
N SER A 69 8.83 -9.04 12.71
CA SER A 69 9.39 -7.90 11.98
C SER A 69 8.39 -6.79 11.77
N ILE A 70 7.09 -7.09 11.54
CA ILE A 70 6.04 -6.08 11.46
C ILE A 70 5.93 -5.31 12.79
N SER A 71 5.91 -6.02 13.92
CA SER A 71 5.90 -5.37 15.24
C SER A 71 7.18 -4.55 15.50
N ASN A 72 8.34 -5.04 15.07
CA ASN A 72 9.60 -4.30 15.14
C ASN A 72 9.61 -3.06 14.23
N TYR A 73 9.01 -3.11 13.04
CA TYR A 73 8.87 -1.94 12.17
C TYR A 73 8.08 -0.83 12.85
N PHE A 74 7.02 -1.18 13.59
CA PHE A 74 6.25 -0.22 14.38
C PHE A 74 6.97 0.31 15.61
N ALA A 75 7.86 -0.48 16.21
CA ALA A 75 8.67 -0.03 17.34
C ALA A 75 9.78 0.94 16.91
N VAL A 76 10.29 0.80 15.68
CA VAL A 76 11.42 1.57 15.15
C VAL A 76 10.98 2.85 14.43
N ASP A 77 9.85 2.83 13.72
CA ASP A 77 9.34 4.02 13.02
C ASP A 77 8.44 4.86 13.93
N GLN A 78 8.93 6.05 14.31
CA GLN A 78 8.17 6.99 15.15
C GLN A 78 7.17 7.85 14.36
N ARG A 79 7.16 7.77 13.03
CA ARG A 79 6.20 8.51 12.22
C ARG A 79 4.83 7.87 12.35
N ASN A 80 3.81 8.71 12.49
CA ASN A 80 2.44 8.23 12.31
C ASN A 80 2.14 8.01 10.82
N ILE A 81 1.18 7.13 10.53
CA ILE A 81 0.76 6.74 9.18
C ILE A 81 0.49 7.96 8.28
N LYS A 82 -0.16 9.00 8.81
CA LYS A 82 -0.53 10.20 8.04
C LYS A 82 0.70 10.97 7.56
N THR A 83 1.69 11.14 8.44
CA THR A 83 2.97 11.77 8.11
C THR A 83 3.73 10.92 7.10
N GLY A 84 3.81 9.60 7.32
CA GLY A 84 4.49 8.68 6.41
C GLY A 84 3.92 8.69 4.99
N LEU A 85 2.60 8.62 4.85
CA LEU A 85 1.93 8.66 3.53
C LEU A 85 2.12 9.99 2.79
N ARG A 86 2.19 11.11 3.50
CA ARG A 86 2.52 12.41 2.89
C ARG A 86 3.96 12.44 2.38
N GLU A 87 4.88 11.94 3.19
CA GLU A 87 6.30 11.87 2.83
C GLU A 87 6.50 10.99 1.59
N ILE A 88 5.82 9.84 1.52
CA ILE A 88 5.83 8.99 0.33
C ILE A 88 5.34 9.74 -0.90
N ALA A 89 4.22 10.49 -0.78
CA ALA A 89 3.71 11.27 -1.90
C ALA A 89 4.73 12.30 -2.39
N ASP A 90 5.41 12.99 -1.47
CA ASP A 90 6.48 13.94 -1.81
C ASP A 90 7.67 13.26 -2.50
N ILE A 91 8.08 12.08 -2.03
CA ILE A 91 9.17 11.30 -2.63
C ILE A 91 8.81 10.89 -4.05
N VAL A 92 7.62 10.31 -4.27
CA VAL A 92 7.24 9.83 -5.61
C VAL A 92 6.93 10.98 -6.57
N ASP A 93 6.34 12.08 -6.10
CA ASP A 93 6.06 13.26 -6.93
C ASP A 93 7.34 13.99 -7.36
N SER A 94 8.42 13.88 -6.56
CA SER A 94 9.71 14.53 -6.86
C SER A 94 10.62 13.69 -7.74
N ASN A 95 10.53 12.36 -7.66
CA ASN A 95 11.46 11.45 -8.34
C ASN A 95 10.85 10.76 -9.58
N LEU A 96 9.52 10.74 -9.74
CA LEU A 96 8.84 10.05 -10.83
C LEU A 96 8.06 11.01 -11.74
N SER A 97 7.67 10.55 -12.93
CA SER A 97 6.70 11.29 -13.74
C SER A 97 5.33 11.34 -13.05
N LEU A 98 4.49 12.31 -13.42
CA LEU A 98 3.15 12.46 -12.87
C LEU A 98 2.31 11.17 -12.99
N ASP A 99 2.40 10.48 -14.12
CA ASP A 99 1.68 9.24 -14.35
C ASP A 99 2.24 8.08 -13.52
N GLN A 100 3.56 7.98 -13.38
CA GLN A 100 4.20 6.96 -12.56
C GLN A 100 3.91 7.15 -11.07
N SER A 101 4.02 8.39 -10.58
CA SER A 101 3.68 8.75 -9.21
C SER A 101 2.22 8.45 -8.90
N LEU A 102 1.30 8.82 -9.80
CA LEU A 102 -0.11 8.51 -9.63
C LEU A 102 -0.39 7.01 -9.64
N LEU A 103 0.23 6.27 -10.56
CA LEU A 103 0.09 4.82 -10.64
C LEU A 103 0.61 4.13 -9.37
N PHE A 104 1.71 4.61 -8.80
CA PHE A 104 2.24 4.13 -7.51
C PHE A 104 1.22 4.34 -6.39
N LYS A 105 0.73 5.58 -6.21
CA LYS A 105 -0.25 5.93 -5.16
C LYS A 105 -1.54 5.12 -5.27
N LYS A 106 -2.03 4.91 -6.49
CA LYS A 106 -3.19 4.04 -6.75
C LYS A 106 -2.92 2.58 -6.47
N SER A 107 -1.74 2.08 -6.82
CA SER A 107 -1.34 0.70 -6.53
C SER A 107 -1.26 0.46 -5.02
N LEU A 108 -0.75 1.45 -4.26
CA LEU A 108 -0.71 1.39 -2.81
C LEU A 108 -2.13 1.39 -2.21
N LEU A 109 -3.04 2.17 -2.76
CA LEU A 109 -4.43 2.16 -2.33
C LEU A 109 -5.15 0.85 -2.70
N ALA A 110 -4.83 0.26 -3.86
CA ALA A 110 -5.35 -1.04 -4.27
C ALA A 110 -4.88 -2.16 -3.32
N ILE A 111 -3.64 -2.07 -2.83
CA ILE A 111 -3.12 -2.96 -1.76
C ILE A 111 -3.95 -2.81 -0.49
N GLY A 112 -4.22 -1.59 -0.03
CA GLY A 112 -5.08 -1.35 1.14
C GLY A 112 -6.47 -1.93 0.98
N MET A 113 -7.08 -1.73 -0.20
CA MET A 113 -8.39 -2.31 -0.52
C MET A 113 -8.35 -3.85 -0.51
N PHE A 114 -7.31 -4.46 -1.09
CA PHE A 114 -7.14 -5.91 -1.06
C PHE A 114 -7.02 -6.47 0.35
N ILE A 115 -6.27 -5.79 1.22
CA ILE A 115 -6.13 -6.18 2.63
C ILE A 115 -7.50 -6.11 3.32
N ALA A 116 -8.26 -5.03 3.15
CA ALA A 116 -9.61 -4.89 3.72
C ALA A 116 -10.55 -6.03 3.27
N TYR A 117 -10.49 -6.40 1.98
CA TYR A 117 -11.26 -7.53 1.45
C TYR A 117 -10.83 -8.89 2.04
N ALA A 118 -9.56 -9.05 2.39
CA ALA A 118 -9.03 -10.27 3.00
C ALA A 118 -9.33 -10.34 4.51
N SER A 119 -9.41 -9.19 5.19
CA SER A 119 -9.78 -9.04 6.61
C SER A 119 -11.28 -9.22 6.86
N GLY A 120 -12.12 -9.02 5.84
CA GLY A 120 -13.57 -9.19 5.96
C GLY A 120 -13.94 -10.59 6.46
N ASP A 121 -14.84 -10.65 7.44
CA ASP A 121 -15.33 -11.89 8.03
C ASP A 121 -15.74 -12.87 6.92
N VAL A 122 -15.47 -14.17 7.09
CA VAL A 122 -15.68 -15.24 6.10
C VAL A 122 -17.13 -15.26 5.56
N LEU A 123 -18.05 -14.61 6.28
CA LEU A 123 -19.48 -14.44 5.96
C LEU A 123 -19.84 -13.16 5.18
N SER A 124 -19.02 -12.11 5.20
CA SER A 124 -19.28 -10.84 4.50
C SER A 124 -18.18 -10.52 3.50
N SER A 125 -18.39 -10.86 2.24
CA SER A 125 -17.50 -10.54 1.11
C SER A 125 -17.48 -9.05 0.73
N LYS A 126 -17.74 -8.14 1.68
CA LYS A 126 -17.90 -6.70 1.44
C LYS A 126 -17.16 -5.90 2.50
N MET A 127 -16.34 -4.97 2.02
CA MET A 127 -15.71 -3.93 2.81
C MET A 127 -16.75 -3.06 3.53
N SER A 128 -16.46 -2.71 4.78
CA SER A 128 -17.29 -1.85 5.62
C SER A 128 -17.26 -0.38 5.17
N ASN A 129 -18.20 0.44 5.65
CA ASN A 129 -18.21 1.88 5.36
C ASN A 129 -17.03 2.59 6.02
N GLU A 130 -16.60 2.09 7.18
CA GLU A 130 -15.47 2.59 7.96
C GLU A 130 -14.15 2.37 7.21
N GLU A 131 -13.92 1.18 6.65
CA GLU A 131 -12.76 0.90 5.79
C GLU A 131 -12.76 1.73 4.51
N LEU A 132 -13.94 1.93 3.90
CA LEU A 132 -14.09 2.81 2.74
C LEU A 132 -13.71 4.26 3.08
N GLN A 133 -14.20 4.80 4.20
CA GLN A 133 -13.84 6.14 4.66
C GLN A 133 -12.34 6.24 4.94
N LEU A 134 -11.76 5.22 5.58
CA LEU A 134 -10.34 5.17 5.85
C LEU A 134 -9.52 5.18 4.56
N LEU A 135 -9.86 4.38 3.54
CA LEU A 135 -9.17 4.40 2.24
C LEU A 135 -9.23 5.79 1.58
N VAL A 136 -10.35 6.49 1.68
CA VAL A 136 -10.47 7.87 1.19
C VAL A 136 -9.53 8.80 1.96
N GLU A 137 -9.46 8.70 3.28
CA GLU A 137 -8.51 9.49 4.09
C GLU A 137 -7.05 9.21 3.72
N LEU A 138 -6.67 7.94 3.54
CA LEU A 138 -5.31 7.56 3.18
C LEU A 138 -4.89 8.14 1.83
N ALA A 139 -5.79 8.17 0.85
CA ALA A 139 -5.52 8.79 -0.44
C ALA A 139 -5.36 10.32 -0.36
N LEU A 140 -6.09 10.98 0.53
CA LEU A 140 -5.89 12.41 0.80
C LEU A 140 -4.50 12.68 1.37
N PHE A 141 -3.99 11.81 2.27
CA PHE A 141 -2.61 11.93 2.76
C PHE A 141 -1.58 11.69 1.64
N MET A 142 -1.92 10.87 0.65
CA MET A 142 -1.11 10.68 -0.55
C MET A 142 -1.29 11.79 -1.62
N LYS A 143 -1.98 12.88 -1.30
CA LYS A 143 -2.24 14.03 -2.21
C LYS A 143 -3.01 13.65 -3.48
N MET A 144 -3.87 12.63 -3.42
CA MET A 144 -4.73 12.25 -4.54
C MET A 144 -6.00 13.11 -4.55
N SER A 145 -6.39 13.57 -5.74
CA SER A 145 -7.68 14.24 -5.96
C SER A 145 -8.77 13.26 -6.37
N ILE A 146 -10.05 13.67 -6.27
CA ILE A 146 -11.19 12.90 -6.81
C ILE A 146 -11.03 12.59 -8.31
N ASN A 147 -10.39 13.50 -9.07
CA ASN A 147 -10.15 13.28 -10.49
C ASN A 147 -9.12 12.17 -10.73
N ASP A 148 -8.16 12.02 -9.82
CA ASP A 148 -7.13 10.99 -9.93
C ASP A 148 -7.72 9.59 -9.80
N TYR A 149 -8.71 9.40 -8.92
CA TYR A 149 -9.46 8.14 -8.82
C TYR A 149 -10.15 7.71 -10.11
N ARG A 150 -10.62 8.69 -10.90
CA ARG A 150 -11.36 8.43 -12.16
C ARG A 150 -10.45 8.14 -13.34
N LYS A 151 -9.17 8.50 -13.27
CA LYS A 151 -8.21 8.18 -14.34
C LYS A 151 -8.02 6.66 -14.41
N THR A 152 -7.84 6.12 -15.60
CA THR A 152 -7.46 4.71 -15.77
C THR A 152 -5.93 4.54 -15.61
N PRO A 153 -5.46 3.40 -15.11
CA PRO A 153 -6.25 2.36 -14.45
C PRO A 153 -6.82 2.86 -13.11
N THR A 154 -8.04 2.44 -12.79
CA THR A 154 -8.71 2.70 -11.52
C THR A 154 -8.15 1.79 -10.43
N VAL A 155 -8.41 2.12 -9.16
CA VAL A 155 -7.95 1.33 -8.00
C VAL A 155 -8.54 -0.08 -8.04
N GLU A 156 -9.81 -0.22 -8.43
CA GLU A 156 -10.49 -1.52 -8.56
C GLU A 156 -9.91 -2.37 -9.70
N GLU A 157 -9.57 -1.75 -10.84
CA GLU A 157 -8.92 -2.44 -11.96
C GLU A 157 -7.53 -2.95 -11.57
N LEU A 158 -6.75 -2.14 -10.85
CA LEU A 158 -5.46 -2.55 -10.33
C LEU A 158 -5.59 -3.71 -9.35
N MET A 159 -6.56 -3.64 -8.43
CA MET A 159 -6.81 -4.71 -7.46
C MET A 159 -7.15 -6.04 -8.13
N LYS A 160 -8.08 -6.03 -9.10
CA LYS A 160 -8.50 -7.25 -9.80
C LYS A 160 -7.33 -7.97 -10.48
N LYS A 161 -6.39 -7.23 -11.08
CA LYS A 161 -5.24 -7.81 -11.79
C LYS A 161 -4.34 -8.68 -10.93
N PHE A 162 -4.14 -8.33 -9.66
CA PHE A 162 -3.37 -9.17 -8.75
C PHE A 162 -4.25 -10.09 -7.88
N MET A 163 -5.57 -10.09 -8.07
CA MET A 163 -6.46 -11.13 -7.53
C MET A 163 -6.58 -12.34 -8.47
N GLU A 164 -6.53 -12.11 -9.78
CA GLU A 164 -6.37 -13.15 -10.81
C GLU A 164 -5.03 -13.90 -10.67
#